data_AF-A0A0D9WQQ9-F1
#
_entry.id   AF-A0A0D9WQQ9-F1
#
_cell.length_a   1.000
_cell.length_b   1.000
_cell.length_c   1.000
_cell.angle_alpha   90.00
_cell.angle_beta   90.00
_cell.angle_gamma   90.00
#
_symmetry.space_group_name_H-M   'P 1'
#
loop_
_entity.id
_entity.type
_entity.pdbx_description
1 polymer ?
#
loop_
_entity_poly.entity_id
_entity_poly.type
_entity_poly.pdbx_seq_one_letter_code
_entity_poly.pdbx_strand_id
1 'polypeptide(L)'
;MATSHPLQVTSPSSPSSPRRHVVAAYMDLTRDDCLRLFPSGRLISQTFRLAGRQFFLSAHCNMDQMDTFHCFGLFLAMAKEDEEGGSSSASVPLTVDYDFAARTRRPSGEDGDDEFVSVYMGYYEFRGGKAVGYRNLFGTPWDSFMADGSVFFVDGVLHLRAELHVKEAPFFF
;
A
#
# COMPACT_ATOMS: atom_id res chain seq x y z
N MET A 1 -22.20 -0.90 8.24
CA MET A 1 -20.75 -1.08 8.45
C MET A 1 -20.09 -1.10 7.08
N ALA A 2 -19.14 -0.20 6.79
CA ALA A 2 -18.42 -0.24 5.53
C ALA A 2 -17.54 -1.50 5.49
N THR A 3 -17.71 -2.34 4.47
CA THR A 3 -16.91 -3.54 4.28
C THR A 3 -15.53 -3.14 3.75
N SER A 4 -14.46 -3.52 4.46
CA SER A 4 -13.08 -3.32 4.01
C SER A 4 -12.79 -4.17 2.76
N HIS A 5 -11.99 -3.66 1.84
CA HIS A 5 -11.66 -4.34 0.59
C HIS A 5 -10.78 -5.58 0.85
N PRO A 6 -11.01 -6.73 0.17
CA PRO A 6 -10.14 -7.89 0.26
C PRO A 6 -8.67 -7.55 0.00
N LEU A 7 -7.79 -8.26 0.71
CA LEU A 7 -6.34 -8.13 0.60
C LEU A 7 -5.72 -9.53 0.63
N GLN A 8 -4.84 -9.83 -0.34
CA GLN A 8 -4.02 -11.04 -0.27
C GLN A 8 -2.68 -10.69 0.38
N VAL A 9 -2.18 -11.54 1.28
CA VAL A 9 -0.95 -11.27 2.04
C VAL A 9 -0.06 -12.48 2.01
N THR A 10 1.20 -12.29 1.62
CA THR A 10 2.24 -13.32 1.66
C THR A 10 3.34 -12.90 2.63
N SER A 11 3.93 -13.89 3.30
CA SER A 11 5.10 -13.72 4.16
C SER A 11 6.04 -14.90 3.94
N PRO A 12 7.37 -14.71 3.91
CA PRO A 12 8.30 -15.81 3.75
C PRO A 12 8.09 -16.82 4.88
N SER A 13 7.93 -18.09 4.49
CA SER A 13 7.65 -19.22 5.37
C SER A 13 8.93 -19.69 6.06
N SER A 14 9.51 -18.89 6.96
CA SER A 14 10.57 -19.41 7.83
C SER A 14 10.00 -19.77 9.20
N PRO A 15 9.94 -21.06 9.57
CA PRO A 15 9.40 -21.50 10.86
C PRO A 15 10.29 -21.18 12.06
N SER A 16 11.48 -20.60 11.86
CA SER A 16 12.49 -20.37 12.91
C SER A 16 12.63 -18.93 13.39
N SER A 17 11.95 -17.94 12.80
CA SER A 17 12.00 -16.55 13.27
C SER A 17 10.68 -16.13 13.93
N PRO A 18 10.65 -15.85 15.25
CA PRO A 18 9.42 -15.43 15.94
C PRO A 18 8.94 -14.02 15.56
N ARG A 19 9.66 -13.31 14.67
CA ARG A 19 9.28 -12.02 14.11
C ARG A 19 9.32 -12.09 12.59
N ARG A 20 8.17 -11.95 11.94
CA ARG A 20 8.09 -11.80 10.48
C ARG A 20 8.58 -10.40 10.12
N HIS A 21 9.76 -10.33 9.52
CA HIS A 21 10.40 -9.06 9.16
C HIS A 21 10.02 -8.60 7.76
N VAL A 22 9.39 -9.45 6.95
CA VAL A 22 8.97 -9.14 5.58
C VAL A 22 7.53 -9.56 5.34
N VAL A 23 6.74 -8.71 4.70
CA VAL A 23 5.36 -8.99 4.26
C VAL A 23 5.14 -8.36 2.89
N ALA A 24 4.51 -9.08 1.96
CA ALA A 24 3.96 -8.49 0.75
C ALA A 24 2.43 -8.54 0.80
N ALA A 25 1.80 -7.38 0.66
CA ALA A 25 0.35 -7.22 0.62
C ALA A 25 -0.09 -6.83 -0.79
N TYR A 26 -1.10 -7.51 -1.33
CA TYR A 26 -1.62 -7.34 -2.68
C TYR A 26 -3.07 -6.84 -2.61
N MET A 27 -3.34 -5.77 -3.35
CA MET A 27 -4.61 -5.09 -3.40
C MET A 27 -5.03 -4.86 -4.84
N ASP A 28 -6.04 -5.59 -5.26
CA ASP A 28 -6.60 -5.49 -6.61
C ASP A 28 -7.80 -4.57 -6.59
N LEU A 29 -7.85 -3.61 -7.51
CA LEU A 29 -8.96 -2.66 -7.65
C LEU A 29 -9.51 -2.71 -9.06
N THR A 30 -10.80 -2.99 -9.21
CA THR A 30 -11.46 -2.88 -10.51
C THR A 30 -11.55 -1.41 -10.93
N ARG A 31 -11.77 -1.15 -12.21
CA ARG A 31 -12.09 0.22 -12.68
C ARG A 31 -13.25 0.84 -11.92
N ASP A 32 -14.29 0.08 -11.59
CA ASP A 32 -15.42 0.58 -10.81
C ASP A 32 -15.03 0.95 -9.37
N ASP A 33 -14.13 0.18 -8.73
CA ASP A 33 -13.58 0.54 -7.43
C ASP A 33 -12.82 1.87 -7.51
N CYS A 34 -12.00 2.04 -8.55
CA CYS A 34 -11.26 3.28 -8.79
C CYS A 34 -12.21 4.45 -9.07
N LEU A 35 -13.25 4.29 -9.90
CA LEU A 35 -14.22 5.35 -10.20
C LEU A 35 -14.89 5.91 -8.93
N ARG A 36 -15.18 5.04 -7.94
CA ARG A 36 -15.75 5.46 -6.65
C ARG A 36 -14.80 6.29 -5.78
N LEU A 37 -13.50 6.32 -6.11
CA LEU A 37 -12.53 7.17 -5.43
C LEU A 37 -12.61 8.61 -5.95
N PHE A 38 -13.05 8.89 -7.16
CA PHE A 38 -13.05 10.25 -7.68
C PHE A 38 -14.15 11.11 -7.03
N PRO A 39 -13.90 12.40 -6.69
CA PRO A 39 -12.63 13.14 -6.80
C PRO A 39 -11.76 13.10 -5.53
N SER A 40 -12.28 12.58 -4.41
CA SER A 40 -11.64 12.64 -3.09
C SER A 40 -11.99 11.47 -2.16
N GLY A 41 -12.58 10.43 -2.74
CA GLY A 41 -12.95 9.19 -2.10
C GLY A 41 -11.74 8.34 -1.72
N ARG A 42 -12.01 7.40 -0.81
CA ARG A 42 -11.03 6.53 -0.19
C ARG A 42 -11.57 5.11 -0.10
N LEU A 43 -10.69 4.14 -0.32
CA LEU A 43 -10.98 2.72 -0.16
C LEU A 43 -9.87 2.08 0.69
N ILE A 44 -10.29 1.36 1.73
CA ILE A 44 -9.42 0.80 2.76
C ILE A 44 -9.44 -0.72 2.66
N SER A 45 -8.27 -1.35 2.70
CA SER A 45 -8.12 -2.80 2.71
C SER A 45 -8.49 -3.42 4.07
N GLN A 46 -8.64 -4.74 4.11
CA GLN A 46 -8.53 -5.50 5.34
C GLN A 46 -7.17 -5.27 6.02
N THR A 47 -7.12 -5.44 7.33
CA THR A 47 -5.88 -5.31 8.10
C THR A 47 -5.01 -6.56 7.99
N PHE A 48 -3.69 -6.37 8.01
CA PHE A 48 -2.69 -7.43 8.06
C PHE A 48 -1.63 -7.14 9.14
N ARG A 49 -0.82 -8.13 9.51
CA ARG A 49 0.15 -7.99 10.61
C ARG A 49 1.59 -7.97 10.12
N LEU A 50 2.37 -7.02 10.65
CA LEU A 50 3.83 -6.92 10.51
C LEU A 50 4.42 -6.64 11.90
N ALA A 51 5.39 -7.46 12.34
CA ALA A 51 5.99 -7.38 13.68
C ALA A 51 4.96 -7.24 14.85
N GLY A 52 3.81 -7.91 14.73
CA GLY A 52 2.74 -7.88 15.74
C GLY A 52 1.82 -6.66 15.69
N ARG A 53 2.12 -5.65 14.87
CA ARG A 53 1.27 -4.47 14.66
C ARG A 53 0.32 -4.67 13.48
N GLN A 54 -0.86 -4.06 13.54
CA GLN A 54 -1.84 -4.11 12.45
C GLN A 54 -1.63 -2.96 11.48
N PHE A 55 -1.58 -3.28 10.19
CA PHE A 55 -1.46 -2.36 9.08
C PHE A 55 -2.60 -2.55 8.10
N PHE A 56 -2.87 -1.56 7.28
CA PHE A 56 -3.77 -1.66 6.13
C PHE A 56 -3.32 -0.72 5.02
N LEU A 57 -3.72 -1.05 3.80
CA LEU A 57 -3.53 -0.19 2.64
C LEU A 57 -4.76 0.70 2.43
N SER A 58 -4.51 1.86 1.86
CA SER A 58 -5.53 2.83 1.58
C SER A 58 -5.29 3.49 0.23
N ALA A 59 -6.19 3.23 -0.71
CA ALA A 59 -6.23 3.90 -2.01
C ALA A 59 -7.10 5.16 -1.94
N HIS A 60 -6.67 6.22 -2.61
CA HIS A 60 -7.33 7.53 -2.61
C HIS A 60 -7.30 8.12 -4.01
N CYS A 61 -8.32 8.90 -4.34
CA CYS A 61 -8.14 10.01 -5.27
C CYS A 61 -7.73 11.24 -4.46
N ASN A 62 -6.62 11.87 -4.81
CA ASN A 62 -6.12 13.09 -4.16
C ASN A 62 -5.96 14.18 -5.20
N MET A 63 -5.83 15.42 -4.75
CA MET A 63 -5.12 16.41 -5.56
C MET A 63 -3.61 16.16 -5.46
N ASP A 64 -2.88 16.44 -6.54
CA ASP A 64 -1.42 16.32 -6.60
C ASP A 64 -0.74 17.26 -5.59
N GLN A 65 0.59 17.18 -5.45
CA GLN A 65 1.30 17.96 -4.43
C GLN A 65 1.19 19.48 -4.63
N MET A 66 0.99 19.92 -5.88
CA MET A 66 0.82 21.33 -6.23
C MET A 66 -0.66 21.74 -6.32
N ASP A 67 -1.60 20.84 -6.01
CA ASP A 67 -3.05 21.10 -6.03
C ASP A 67 -3.59 21.53 -7.40
N THR A 68 -3.02 20.97 -8.47
CA THR A 68 -3.31 21.30 -9.87
C THR A 68 -4.19 20.28 -10.58
N PHE A 69 -4.13 19.00 -10.20
CA PHE A 69 -4.96 17.95 -10.79
C PHE A 69 -5.24 16.81 -9.82
N HIS A 70 -6.31 16.05 -10.07
CA HIS A 70 -6.59 14.81 -9.34
C HIS A 70 -5.65 13.68 -9.75
N CYS A 71 -5.18 12.86 -8.82
CA CYS A 71 -4.27 11.75 -9.05
C CYS A 71 -4.54 10.57 -8.10
N PHE A 72 -4.10 9.38 -8.51
CA PHE A 72 -4.20 8.18 -7.69
C PHE A 72 -3.10 8.14 -6.64
N GLY A 73 -3.46 7.95 -5.37
CA GLY A 73 -2.53 7.82 -4.26
C GLY A 73 -2.72 6.53 -3.48
N LEU A 74 -1.61 6.02 -2.94
CA LEU A 74 -1.59 4.82 -2.10
C LEU A 74 -0.83 5.10 -0.81
N PHE A 75 -1.40 4.63 0.29
CA PHE A 75 -0.86 4.84 1.63
C PHE A 75 -0.89 3.55 2.45
N LEU A 76 0.16 3.34 3.22
CA LEU A 76 0.29 2.35 4.27
C LEU A 76 -0.04 3.02 5.60
N ALA A 77 -1.00 2.46 6.34
CA ALA A 77 -1.41 2.97 7.63
C ALA A 77 -1.26 1.92 8.73
N MET A 78 -0.81 2.34 9.91
CA MET A 78 -0.82 1.51 11.11
C MET A 78 -2.11 1.78 11.89
N ALA A 79 -2.86 0.73 12.21
CA ALA A 79 -4.04 0.83 13.07
C ALA A 79 -3.64 1.34 14.47
N LYS A 80 -4.55 2.04 15.16
CA LYS A 80 -4.36 2.32 16.58
C LYS A 80 -4.48 0.99 17.33
N GLU A 81 -3.65 0.81 18.35
CA GLU A 81 -3.86 -0.27 19.30
C GLU A 81 -5.06 0.12 20.16
N ASP A 82 -6.03 -0.79 20.32
CA ASP A 82 -7.16 -0.54 21.21
C ASP A 82 -6.62 -0.38 22.64
N GLU A 83 -6.94 0.74 23.30
CA GLU A 83 -6.55 1.02 24.69
C GLU A 83 -7.32 0.16 25.72
N GLU A 84 -7.83 -1.01 25.31
CA GLU A 84 -8.49 -1.96 26.21
C GLU A 84 -7.41 -2.73 27.00
N GLY A 85 -6.77 -2.05 27.94
CA GLY A 85 -5.76 -2.68 28.80
C GLY A 85 -4.92 -1.78 29.69
N GLY A 86 -5.14 -0.47 29.72
CA GLY A 86 -4.61 0.42 30.78
C GLY A 86 -3.07 0.50 30.93
N SER A 87 -2.30 -0.07 30.02
CA SER A 87 -0.83 0.02 30.05
C SER A 87 -0.37 0.92 28.92
N SER A 88 -0.16 2.20 29.23
CA SER A 88 0.48 3.18 28.35
C SER A 88 1.99 2.88 28.20
N SER A 89 2.38 1.64 27.89
CA SER A 89 3.73 1.38 27.43
C SER A 89 3.82 2.06 26.07
N ALA A 90 4.53 3.18 25.99
CA ALA A 90 4.80 3.86 24.74
C ALA A 90 5.22 2.80 23.71
N SER A 91 4.37 2.57 22.68
CA SER A 91 4.62 1.49 21.73
C SER A 91 5.99 1.73 21.12
N VAL A 92 6.88 0.74 21.20
CA VAL A 92 8.22 0.85 20.62
C VAL A 92 8.05 1.23 19.15
N PRO A 93 8.73 2.30 18.68
CA PRO A 93 8.63 2.72 17.29
C PRO A 93 9.02 1.58 16.35
N LEU A 94 8.26 1.42 15.26
CA LEU A 94 8.53 0.41 14.26
C LEU A 94 8.93 1.10 12.96
N THR A 95 10.21 1.00 12.60
CA THR A 95 10.70 1.50 11.32
C THR A 95 10.47 0.46 10.24
N VAL A 96 9.76 0.86 9.19
CA VAL A 96 9.39 0.01 8.06
C VAL A 96 9.90 0.64 6.77
N ASP A 97 10.71 -0.10 6.01
CA ASP A 97 10.93 0.16 4.60
C ASP A 97 9.74 -0.39 3.81
N TYR A 98 9.27 0.36 2.82
CA TYR A 98 8.16 -0.05 1.99
C TYR A 98 8.44 0.23 0.51
N ASP A 99 8.02 -0.70 -0.34
CA ASP A 99 8.01 -0.61 -1.80
C ASP A 99 6.57 -0.80 -2.30
N PHE A 100 6.03 0.24 -2.93
CA PHE A 100 4.77 0.18 -3.66
C PHE A 100 5.07 -0.10 -5.13
N ALA A 101 4.54 -1.22 -5.61
CA ALA A 101 4.62 -1.66 -6.98
C ALA A 101 3.22 -1.80 -7.60
N ALA A 102 3.15 -1.70 -8.92
CA ALA A 102 1.94 -2.00 -9.68
C ALA A 102 2.27 -2.93 -10.83
N ARG A 103 1.35 -3.83 -11.15
CA ARG A 103 1.45 -4.64 -12.36
C ARG A 103 1.10 -3.78 -13.56
N THR A 104 1.99 -3.72 -14.55
CA THR A 104 1.77 -2.91 -15.76
C THR A 104 1.71 -3.79 -16.99
N ARG A 105 0.77 -3.48 -17.89
CA ARG A 105 0.66 -4.09 -19.20
C ARG A 105 1.92 -3.81 -20.01
N ARG A 106 2.53 -4.86 -20.55
CA ARG A 106 3.64 -4.73 -21.50
C ARG A 106 3.18 -4.10 -22.83
N PRO A 107 4.04 -3.32 -23.52
CA PRO A 107 3.75 -2.87 -24.88
C PRO A 107 3.50 -4.05 -25.81
N SER A 108 2.50 -3.91 -26.69
CA SER A 108 2.16 -4.95 -27.66
C SER A 108 3.34 -5.23 -28.60
N GLY A 109 3.93 -6.43 -28.50
CA GLY A 109 5.08 -6.86 -29.31
C GLY A 109 6.32 -7.27 -28.51
N GLU A 110 6.33 -7.11 -27.19
CA GLU A 110 7.37 -7.66 -26.32
C GLU A 110 6.96 -9.04 -25.78
N ASP A 111 7.78 -10.06 -25.97
CA ASP A 111 7.56 -11.39 -25.39
C ASP A 111 7.72 -11.34 -23.86
N GLY A 112 6.77 -11.91 -23.11
CA GLY A 112 6.83 -12.05 -21.65
C GLY A 112 5.51 -11.73 -20.94
N ASP A 113 5.44 -12.07 -19.66
CA ASP A 113 4.26 -11.83 -18.81
C ASP A 113 4.26 -10.42 -18.22
N ASP A 114 3.07 -9.88 -17.91
CA ASP A 114 2.95 -8.62 -17.17
C ASP A 114 3.58 -8.76 -15.76
N GLU A 115 4.48 -7.85 -15.41
CA GLU A 115 5.25 -7.88 -14.16
C GLU A 115 4.90 -6.71 -13.22
N PHE A 116 5.10 -6.90 -11.92
CA PHE A 116 5.06 -5.82 -10.93
C PHE A 116 6.31 -4.94 -11.03
N VAL A 117 6.11 -3.66 -11.32
CA VAL A 117 7.18 -2.65 -11.36
C VAL A 117 7.11 -1.80 -10.10
N SER A 118 8.24 -1.61 -9.42
CA SER A 118 8.34 -0.67 -8.29
C SER A 118 8.06 0.75 -8.76
N VAL A 119 7.10 1.40 -8.10
CA VAL A 119 6.61 2.74 -8.46
C VAL A 119 7.07 3.76 -7.41
N TYR A 120 7.07 3.39 -6.13
CA TYR A 120 7.49 4.28 -5.06
C TYR A 120 8.06 3.50 -3.88
N MET A 121 9.24 3.94 -3.42
CA MET A 121 9.89 3.39 -2.23
C MET A 121 10.07 4.47 -1.18
N GLY A 122 10.00 4.06 0.08
CA GLY A 122 10.29 4.93 1.20
C GLY A 122 10.51 4.16 2.48
N TYR A 123 10.71 4.90 3.57
CA TYR A 123 10.72 4.31 4.90
C TYR A 123 10.04 5.26 5.88
N TYR A 124 9.48 4.70 6.95
CA TYR A 124 8.82 5.48 7.98
C TYR A 124 8.91 4.82 9.35
N GLU A 125 9.11 5.65 10.38
CA GLU A 125 9.01 5.22 11.77
C GLU A 125 7.57 5.38 12.27
N PHE A 126 6.86 4.26 12.42
CA PHE A 126 5.49 4.23 12.89
C PHE A 126 5.39 4.22 14.43
N ARG A 127 4.46 5.03 14.96
CA ARG A 127 4.14 5.13 16.39
C ARG A 127 2.64 4.93 16.70
N GLY A 128 1.88 4.35 15.76
CA GLY A 128 0.43 4.16 15.85
C GLY A 128 -0.40 5.28 15.21
N GLY A 129 -1.51 4.92 14.55
CA GLY A 129 -2.51 5.86 14.03
C GLY A 129 -2.06 6.80 12.90
N LYS A 130 -0.90 6.54 12.28
CA LYS A 130 -0.35 7.33 11.18
C LYS A 130 -0.37 6.56 9.87
N ALA A 131 -0.48 7.30 8.76
CA ALA A 131 -0.36 6.80 7.40
C ALA A 131 0.80 7.50 6.69
N VAL A 132 1.50 6.75 5.84
CA VAL A 132 2.56 7.23 4.95
C VAL A 132 2.32 6.69 3.55
N GLY A 133 2.76 7.40 2.53
CA GLY A 133 2.63 6.96 1.15
C GLY A 133 2.87 8.10 0.18
N TYR A 134 2.32 7.97 -1.03
CA TYR A 134 2.53 8.94 -2.09
C TYR A 134 1.20 9.37 -2.71
N ARG A 135 1.00 10.69 -2.82
CA ARG A 135 -0.25 11.29 -3.31
C ARG A 135 -0.51 11.00 -4.78
N ASN A 136 0.55 11.06 -5.60
CA ASN A 136 0.51 10.82 -7.04
C ASN A 136 1.37 9.60 -7.37
N LEU A 137 0.90 8.41 -6.99
CA LEU A 137 1.65 7.16 -7.08
C LEU A 137 2.21 6.98 -8.50
N PHE A 138 1.39 7.16 -9.53
CA PHE A 138 1.77 6.89 -10.92
C PHE A 138 2.34 8.09 -11.68
N GLY A 139 2.51 9.25 -11.03
CA GLY A 139 3.01 10.46 -11.70
C GLY A 139 2.10 10.97 -12.82
N THR A 140 0.82 10.61 -12.84
CA THR A 140 -0.10 10.91 -13.95
C THR A 140 -1.45 11.46 -13.45
N PRO A 141 -2.10 12.38 -14.19
CA PRO A 141 -3.45 12.85 -13.88
C PRO A 141 -4.48 11.72 -13.91
N TRP A 142 -5.56 11.90 -13.14
CA TRP A 142 -6.63 10.92 -12.96
C TRP A 142 -7.26 10.48 -14.28
N ASP A 143 -7.55 11.43 -15.18
CA ASP A 143 -8.18 11.13 -16.47
C ASP A 143 -7.29 10.25 -17.34
N SER A 144 -5.98 10.54 -17.36
CA SER A 144 -4.98 9.72 -18.06
C SER A 144 -4.80 8.36 -17.40
N PHE A 145 -4.83 8.30 -16.07
CA PHE A 145 -4.76 7.07 -15.31
C PHE A 145 -5.96 6.15 -15.61
N MET A 146 -7.18 6.70 -15.67
CA MET A 146 -8.43 5.95 -15.90
C MET A 146 -8.75 5.68 -17.37
N ALA A 147 -7.99 6.23 -18.32
CA ALA A 147 -8.23 6.04 -19.75
C ALA A 147 -8.19 4.56 -20.17
N ASP A 148 -8.95 4.20 -21.20
CA ASP A 148 -9.05 2.81 -21.69
C ASP A 148 -7.70 2.19 -22.05
N GLY A 149 -6.78 3.00 -22.59
CA GLY A 149 -5.42 2.61 -22.97
C GLY A 149 -4.38 2.69 -21.84
N SER A 150 -4.79 2.93 -20.60
CA SER A 150 -3.88 2.99 -19.46
C SER A 150 -3.18 1.65 -19.22
N VAL A 151 -1.84 1.71 -19.11
CA VAL A 151 -0.99 0.52 -18.89
C VAL A 151 -1.18 -0.09 -17.51
N PHE A 152 -1.78 0.62 -16.56
CA PHE A 152 -1.93 0.16 -15.18
C PHE A 152 -3.14 -0.78 -14.99
N PHE A 153 -4.02 -0.89 -15.99
CA PHE A 153 -5.17 -1.79 -15.96
C PHE A 153 -4.90 -3.04 -16.81
N VAL A 154 -4.46 -4.09 -16.14
CA VAL A 154 -4.35 -5.44 -16.73
C VAL A 154 -5.71 -6.11 -16.58
N ASP A 155 -6.32 -6.49 -17.70
CA ASP A 155 -7.68 -7.06 -17.74
C ASP A 155 -8.75 -6.27 -16.96
N GLY A 156 -8.62 -4.94 -16.96
CA GLY A 156 -9.56 -4.03 -16.27
C GLY A 156 -9.36 -3.91 -14.77
N VAL A 157 -8.27 -4.48 -14.24
CA VAL A 157 -7.91 -4.47 -12.82
C VAL A 157 -6.57 -3.75 -12.62
N LEU A 158 -6.53 -2.86 -11.65
CA LEU A 158 -5.29 -2.31 -11.11
C LEU A 158 -4.77 -3.27 -10.03
N HIS A 159 -3.63 -3.89 -10.28
CA HIS A 159 -2.97 -4.76 -9.31
C HIS A 159 -1.88 -4.00 -8.56
N LEU A 160 -2.04 -3.80 -7.26
CA LEU A 160 -1.06 -3.15 -6.39
C LEU A 160 -0.37 -4.17 -5.49
N ARG A 161 0.92 -3.93 -5.21
CA ARG A 161 1.69 -4.64 -4.20
C ARG A 161 2.37 -3.63 -3.28
N ALA A 162 2.29 -3.88 -1.98
CA ALA A 162 3.11 -3.23 -0.97
C ALA A 162 4.02 -4.27 -0.32
N GLU A 163 5.31 -4.21 -0.58
CA GLU A 163 6.31 -5.04 0.09
C GLU A 163 6.91 -4.24 1.25
N LEU A 164 6.91 -4.83 2.44
CA LEU A 164 7.29 -4.16 3.68
C LEU A 164 8.39 -4.92 4.38
N HIS A 165 9.42 -4.21 4.84
CA HIS A 165 10.54 -4.75 5.58
C HIS A 165 10.70 -3.99 6.90
N VAL A 166 10.81 -4.73 8.00
CA VAL A 166 11.13 -4.15 9.31
C VAL A 166 12.62 -3.84 9.35
N LYS A 167 12.97 -2.58 9.58
CA LYS A 167 14.36 -2.20 9.89
C LYS A 167 14.65 -2.60 11.33
N GLU A 168 15.60 -3.52 11.50
CA GLU A 168 16.18 -3.77 12.82
C GLU A 168 16.96 -2.52 13.26
N ALA A 169 16.71 -2.04 14.48
CA ALA A 169 17.57 -1.02 15.07
C ALA A 169 18.97 -1.62 15.27
N PRO A 170 20.05 -0.86 15.01
CA PRO A 170 21.38 -1.34 15.35
C PRO A 170 21.43 -1.63 16.86
N PHE A 171 21.78 -2.85 17.22
CA PHE A 171 22.08 -3.20 18.61
C PHE A 171 23.33 -2.42 19.01
N PHE A 172 23.17 -1.41 19.86
CA PHE A 172 24.30 -0.85 20.59
C PHE A 172 24.57 -1.78 21.78
N PHE A 173 25.72 -2.48 21.74
CA PHE A 173 26.26 -3.23 22.88
C PHE A 173 26.97 -2.30 23.86
#